data_AF-A0A7S3HVF9-F1
#
_entry.id   AF-A0A7S3HVF9-F1
#
_cell.length_a   1.000
_cell.length_b   1.000
_cell.length_c   1.000
_cell.angle_alpha   90.00
_cell.angle_beta   90.00
_cell.angle_gamma   90.00
#
_symmetry.space_group_name_H-M   'P 1'
#
loop_
_entity.id
_entity.type
_entity.pdbx_description
1 polymer ?
#
loop_
_entity_poly.entity_id
_entity_poly.type
_entity_poly.pdbx_seq_one_letter_code
_entity_poly.pdbx_strand_id
1 'polypeptide(L)'
;MAQALPCMSIDGIIDYILANPNIYPGKHNHPTERTNPSQPALEPKSQMQIIWRALITYLDNNLRQGKSVNMKKFGAFTFDIETDLPRIARRQISADSDIGRERSERKHIHKLRPCFVVDPVLKRLLNRYKGKEEISPAGSQKSIFQQGFKMIYANPVPVASACQMGVDVVRSTLDIIYKAIEDLINIHDKDIQLQFGFAAVSMRQ
;
A
#
# COMPACT_ATOMS: atom_id res chain seq x y z
N MET A 1 -20.26 -8.81 -22.95
CA MET A 1 -19.52 -7.87 -22.09
C MET A 1 -19.77 -8.30 -20.65
N ALA A 2 -18.80 -8.93 -19.99
CA ALA A 2 -18.98 -9.41 -18.61
C ALA A 2 -19.03 -8.20 -17.67
N GLN A 3 -20.19 -7.97 -17.04
CA GLN A 3 -20.30 -7.03 -15.94
C GLN A 3 -19.41 -7.55 -14.81
N ALA A 4 -18.34 -6.83 -14.50
CA ALA A 4 -17.53 -7.13 -13.33
C ALA A 4 -18.44 -7.06 -12.10
N LEU A 5 -18.43 -8.11 -11.27
CA LEU A 5 -19.08 -8.11 -9.97
C LEU A 5 -18.69 -6.83 -9.21
N PRO A 6 -19.62 -6.20 -8.47
CA PRO A 6 -19.32 -4.96 -7.76
C PRO A 6 -18.28 -5.23 -6.67
N CYS A 7 -17.01 -4.96 -6.98
CA CYS A 7 -15.94 -4.97 -5.99
C CYS A 7 -16.15 -3.81 -5.02
N MET A 8 -15.96 -4.08 -3.73
CA MET A 8 -16.18 -3.08 -2.69
C MET A 8 -15.03 -2.07 -2.70
N SER A 9 -15.38 -0.79 -2.83
CA SER A 9 -14.44 0.33 -2.76
C SER A 9 -14.25 0.79 -1.32
N ILE A 10 -13.30 1.69 -1.08
CA ILE A 10 -13.11 2.32 0.24
C ILE A 10 -14.39 3.02 0.75
N ASP A 11 -15.15 3.65 -0.14
CA ASP A 11 -16.40 4.31 0.23
C ASP A 11 -17.45 3.28 0.70
N GLY A 12 -17.53 2.13 0.02
CA GLY A 12 -18.40 1.04 0.44
C GLY A 12 -18.00 0.43 1.79
N ILE A 13 -16.70 0.35 2.07
CA ILE A 13 -16.18 -0.10 3.39
C ILE A 13 -16.54 0.92 4.47
N ILE A 14 -16.37 2.22 4.21
CA ILE A 14 -16.71 3.28 5.16
C ILE A 14 -18.22 3.26 5.45
N ASP A 15 -19.05 3.11 4.42
CA ASP A 15 -20.50 3.02 4.60
C ASP A 15 -20.90 1.78 5.41
N TYR A 16 -20.23 0.65 5.21
CA TYR A 16 -20.43 -0.55 6.02
C TYR A 16 -20.03 -0.36 7.49
N ILE A 17 -18.92 0.33 7.76
CA ILE A 17 -18.49 0.65 9.13
C ILE A 17 -19.52 1.53 9.83
N LEU A 18 -19.96 2.60 9.17
CA LEU A 18 -20.93 3.55 9.73
C LEU A 18 -22.33 2.95 9.91
N ALA A 19 -22.70 1.96 9.08
CA ALA A 19 -23.94 1.21 9.26
C ALA A 19 -23.90 0.26 10.49
N ASN A 20 -22.71 -0.09 10.98
CA ASN A 20 -22.52 -1.09 12.04
C ASN A 20 -21.70 -0.54 13.24
N PRO A 21 -22.17 0.52 13.93
CA PRO A 21 -21.40 1.19 14.99
C PRO A 21 -21.13 0.29 16.21
N ASN A 22 -21.96 -0.72 16.45
CA ASN A 22 -21.76 -1.68 17.55
C ASN A 22 -20.58 -2.64 17.30
N ILE A 23 -20.32 -2.97 16.03
CA ILE A 23 -19.23 -3.88 15.62
C ILE A 23 -17.90 -3.11 15.52
N TYR A 24 -18.00 -1.84 15.14
CA TYR A 24 -16.88 -0.92 14.93
C TYR A 24 -16.99 0.31 15.87
N PRO A 25 -16.75 0.13 17.18
CA PRO A 25 -16.77 1.24 18.12
C PRO A 25 -15.53 2.11 17.94
N GLY A 26 -15.69 3.44 17.99
CA GLY A 26 -14.55 4.36 18.06
C GLY A 26 -14.94 5.82 17.92
N LYS A 27 -13.94 6.69 18.09
CA LYS A 27 -14.10 8.15 18.01
C LYS A 27 -14.50 8.65 16.61
N HIS A 28 -14.38 7.79 15.60
CA HIS A 28 -14.76 8.07 14.22
C HIS A 28 -16.28 8.10 13.99
N ASN A 29 -17.08 7.54 14.92
CA ASN A 29 -18.55 7.53 14.83
C ASN A 29 -19.20 8.88 15.17
N HIS A 30 -18.43 9.79 15.77
CA HIS A 30 -18.91 11.11 16.17
C HIS A 30 -18.12 12.19 15.42
N PRO A 31 -18.77 13.32 15.07
CA PRO A 31 -18.06 14.48 14.54
C PRO A 31 -16.93 14.88 15.49
N THR A 32 -15.70 14.89 14.99
CA THR A 32 -14.53 15.27 15.78
C THR A 32 -14.11 16.70 15.44
N GLU A 33 -13.81 17.49 16.47
CA GLU A 33 -13.22 18.82 16.30
C GLU A 33 -11.83 18.75 15.64
N ARG A 34 -11.53 19.75 14.82
CA ARG A 34 -10.27 19.86 14.10
C ARG A 34 -9.20 20.43 15.04
N THR A 35 -7.95 20.09 14.81
CA THR A 35 -6.84 20.71 15.56
C THR A 35 -6.72 22.20 15.30
N ASN A 36 -7.19 22.66 14.13
CA ASN A 36 -7.39 24.08 13.85
C ASN A 36 -8.84 24.47 14.20
N PRO A 37 -9.07 25.31 15.23
CA PRO A 37 -10.41 25.71 15.66
C PRO A 37 -11.16 26.56 14.63
N SER A 38 -10.46 27.07 13.60
CA SER A 38 -11.08 27.84 12.52
C SER A 38 -11.81 26.96 11.49
N GLN A 39 -11.60 25.64 11.53
CA GLN A 39 -12.27 24.69 10.63
C GLN A 39 -13.47 24.02 11.32
N PRO A 40 -14.59 23.83 10.61
CA PRO A 40 -15.74 23.14 11.16
C PRO A 40 -15.41 21.67 11.46
N ALA A 41 -16.12 21.09 12.41
CA ALA A 41 -16.09 19.65 12.66
C ALA A 41 -16.53 18.89 11.40
N LEU A 42 -15.92 17.73 11.15
CA LEU A 42 -16.25 16.91 10.00
C LEU A 42 -17.31 15.87 10.36
N GLU A 43 -18.21 15.60 9.42
CA GLU A 43 -19.08 14.44 9.50
C GLU A 43 -18.27 13.13 9.52
N PRO A 44 -18.74 12.07 10.21
CA PRO A 44 -18.03 10.79 10.33
C PRO A 44 -17.51 10.21 9.01
N LYS A 45 -18.34 10.23 7.95
CA LYS A 45 -17.96 9.74 6.62
C LYS A 45 -16.82 10.57 6.01
N SER A 46 -16.97 11.88 5.99
CA SER A 46 -15.95 12.79 5.45
C SER A 46 -14.64 12.72 6.24
N GLN A 47 -14.73 12.55 7.56
CA GLN A 47 -13.59 12.32 8.44
C GLN A 47 -12.80 11.08 8.02
N MET A 48 -13.46 9.93 7.86
CA MET A 48 -12.79 8.69 7.44
C MET A 48 -12.19 8.82 6.03
N GLN A 49 -12.90 9.46 5.09
CA GLN A 49 -12.41 9.70 3.74
C GLN A 49 -11.16 10.59 3.71
N ILE A 50 -11.13 11.67 4.49
CA ILE A 50 -9.97 12.57 4.55
C ILE A 50 -8.77 11.85 5.19
N ILE A 51 -9.00 11.06 6.25
CA ILE A 51 -7.94 10.24 6.87
C ILE A 51 -7.35 9.27 5.85
N TRP A 52 -8.19 8.58 5.07
CA TRP A 52 -7.74 7.65 4.05
C TRP A 52 -6.96 8.34 2.92
N ARG A 53 -7.44 9.50 2.45
CA ARG A 53 -6.73 10.30 1.43
C ARG A 53 -5.37 10.80 1.95
N ALA A 54 -5.32 11.27 3.20
CA ALA A 54 -4.07 11.70 3.83
C ALA A 54 -3.07 10.53 3.96
N LEU A 55 -3.54 9.32 4.26
CA LEU A 55 -2.72 8.11 4.26
C LEU A 55 -2.16 7.81 2.87
N ILE A 56 -2.98 7.88 1.83
CA ILE A 56 -2.53 7.68 0.44
C ILE A 56 -1.41 8.66 0.09
N THR A 57 -1.59 9.95 0.38
CA THR A 57 -0.56 10.97 0.12
C THR A 57 0.71 10.71 0.93
N TYR A 58 0.59 10.28 2.19
CA TYR A 58 1.72 9.89 3.01
C TYR A 58 2.49 8.70 2.41
N LEU A 59 1.79 7.69 1.91
CA LEU A 59 2.40 6.53 1.26
C LEU A 59 3.12 6.92 -0.03
N ASP A 60 2.46 7.69 -0.90
CA ASP A 60 3.03 8.15 -2.18
C ASP A 60 4.33 8.95 -1.95
N ASN A 61 4.31 9.89 -0.99
CA ASN A 61 5.48 10.70 -0.65
C ASN A 61 6.67 9.85 -0.17
N ASN A 62 6.43 8.80 0.62
CA ASN A 62 7.50 7.93 1.09
C ASN A 62 8.02 6.99 -0.01
N LEU A 63 7.12 6.45 -0.85
CA LEU A 63 7.50 5.59 -1.97
C LEU A 63 8.31 6.35 -3.01
N ARG A 64 7.95 7.60 -3.31
CA ARG A 64 8.74 8.50 -4.19
C ARG A 64 10.13 8.81 -3.65
N GLN A 65 10.31 8.76 -2.33
CA GLN A 65 11.62 8.88 -1.68
C GLN A 65 12.41 7.55 -1.67
N GLY A 66 11.89 6.49 -2.28
CA GLY A 66 12.50 5.16 -2.28
C GLY A 66 12.41 4.43 -0.95
N LYS A 67 11.48 4.83 -0.06
CA LYS A 67 11.23 4.16 1.23
C LYS A 67 10.08 3.18 1.09
N SER A 68 10.24 2.01 1.68
CA SER A 68 9.14 1.03 1.80
C SER A 68 8.30 1.35 3.03
N VAL A 69 6.98 1.20 2.93
CA VAL A 69 6.06 1.49 4.05
C VAL A 69 5.23 0.25 4.39
N ASN A 70 5.28 -0.16 5.66
CA ASN A 70 4.49 -1.25 6.21
C ASN A 70 3.25 -0.73 6.94
N MET A 71 2.09 -1.16 6.49
CA MET A 71 0.79 -0.97 7.14
C MET A 71 0.44 -2.24 7.91
N LYS A 72 0.48 -2.14 9.24
CA LYS A 72 0.22 -3.25 10.16
C LYS A 72 -1.13 -3.92 9.84
N LYS A 73 -1.16 -5.27 9.80
CA LYS A 73 -2.34 -6.11 9.49
C LYS A 73 -2.91 -5.98 8.07
N PHE A 74 -2.34 -5.12 7.23
CA PHE A 74 -2.77 -4.93 5.86
C PHE A 74 -1.71 -5.45 4.87
N GLY A 75 -0.51 -4.89 4.96
CA GLY A 75 0.59 -5.26 4.09
C GLY A 75 1.62 -4.15 3.96
N ALA A 76 2.66 -4.39 3.17
CA ALA A 76 3.74 -3.45 2.94
C ALA A 76 3.87 -3.10 1.46
N PHE A 77 3.95 -1.81 1.17
CA PHE A 77 4.42 -1.31 -0.12
C PHE A 77 5.94 -1.23 -0.09
N THR A 78 6.59 -1.94 -0.98
CA THR A 78 8.06 -2.05 -1.00
C THR A 78 8.58 -2.16 -2.42
N PHE A 79 9.90 -2.22 -2.56
CA PHE A 79 10.57 -2.47 -3.81
C PHE A 79 11.22 -3.85 -3.79
N ASP A 80 11.10 -4.54 -4.91
CA ASP A 80 11.81 -5.77 -5.23
C ASP A 80 12.97 -5.44 -6.19
N ILE A 81 14.08 -6.16 -6.09
CA ILE A 81 15.24 -5.93 -6.95
C ILE A 81 15.19 -6.93 -8.09
N GLU A 82 14.72 -6.47 -9.24
CA GLU A 82 14.76 -7.25 -10.46
C GLU A 82 16.14 -7.13 -11.09
N THR A 83 16.87 -8.24 -11.12
CA THR A 83 18.18 -8.33 -11.78
C THR A 83 18.00 -8.85 -13.19
N ASP A 84 18.30 -8.03 -14.18
CA ASP A 84 18.50 -8.53 -15.53
C ASP A 84 19.86 -9.23 -15.62
N LEU A 85 19.86 -10.46 -16.15
CA LEU A 85 21.09 -11.15 -16.50
C LEU A 85 21.79 -10.38 -17.64
N PRO A 86 23.13 -10.24 -17.60
CA PRO A 86 23.87 -9.55 -18.63
C PRO A 86 23.64 -10.24 -19.96
N ARG A 87 23.31 -9.46 -21.00
CA ARG A 87 23.14 -10.00 -22.35
C ARG A 87 24.50 -10.50 -22.85
N ILE A 88 24.59 -11.79 -23.14
CA ILE A 88 25.79 -12.42 -23.70
C ILE A 88 26.06 -11.78 -25.08
N ALA A 89 27.29 -11.29 -25.29
CA ALA A 89 27.67 -10.61 -26.51
C ALA A 89 27.52 -11.54 -27.74
N ARG A 90 26.71 -11.13 -28.73
CA ARG A 90 26.81 -11.69 -30.08
C ARG A 90 27.99 -11.00 -30.77
N ARG A 91 28.96 -11.79 -31.26
CA ARG A 91 30.20 -11.31 -31.91
C ARG A 91 29.94 -10.66 -33.28
N GLN A 92 29.17 -9.58 -33.33
CA GLN A 92 29.12 -8.69 -34.50
C GLN A 92 29.54 -7.31 -34.03
N ILE A 93 30.84 -7.05 -34.14
CA ILE A 93 31.43 -5.74 -33.91
C ILE A 93 31.26 -4.99 -35.24
N SER A 94 30.30 -4.07 -35.31
CA SER A 94 30.23 -3.13 -36.45
C SER A 94 31.06 -1.90 -36.12
N ALA A 95 31.67 -1.26 -37.12
CA ALA A 95 32.48 -0.06 -36.91
C ALA A 95 31.64 1.17 -36.49
N ASP A 96 30.32 1.09 -36.64
CA ASP A 96 29.35 2.14 -36.30
C ASP A 96 28.72 1.98 -34.90
N SER A 97 29.03 0.90 -34.16
CA SER A 97 28.40 0.69 -32.87
C SER A 97 29.10 1.43 -31.73
N ASP A 98 28.32 2.20 -30.96
CA ASP A 98 28.81 2.93 -29.80
C ASP A 98 29.17 1.95 -28.67
N ILE A 99 30.48 1.72 -28.53
CA ILE A 99 31.09 0.84 -27.53
C ILE A 99 30.67 1.23 -26.10
N GLY A 100 30.44 2.52 -25.83
CA GLY A 100 29.99 3.01 -24.52
C GLY A 100 28.59 2.50 -24.18
N ARG A 101 27.67 2.57 -25.16
CA ARG A 101 26.30 2.07 -25.04
C ARG A 101 26.26 0.56 -24.91
N GLU A 102 27.01 -0.19 -25.73
CA GLU A 102 27.08 -1.65 -25.61
C GLU A 102 27.65 -2.12 -24.26
N ARG A 103 28.65 -1.41 -23.71
CA ARG A 103 29.19 -1.71 -22.38
C ARG A 103 28.17 -1.42 -21.27
N SER A 104 27.35 -0.38 -21.42
CA SER A 104 26.27 -0.09 -20.47
C SER A 104 25.17 -1.16 -20.48
N GLU A 105 24.84 -1.70 -21.65
CA GLU A 105 23.88 -2.81 -21.82
C GLU A 105 24.42 -4.17 -21.31
N ARG A 106 25.76 -4.30 -21.19
CA ARG A 106 26.44 -5.49 -20.65
C ARG A 106 26.63 -5.48 -19.13
N LYS A 107 26.35 -4.36 -18.45
CA LYS A 107 26.38 -4.30 -16.97
C LYS A 107 25.15 -4.98 -16.39
N HIS A 108 25.28 -5.57 -15.20
CA HIS A 108 24.11 -5.97 -14.41
C HIS A 108 23.27 -4.73 -14.13
N ILE A 109 22.06 -4.70 -14.67
CA ILE A 109 21.09 -3.64 -14.40
C ILE A 109 20.17 -4.16 -13.30
N HIS A 110 20.30 -3.56 -12.12
CA HIS A 110 19.34 -3.74 -11.04
C HIS A 110 18.21 -2.75 -11.23
N LYS A 111 16.97 -3.23 -11.39
CA LYS A 111 15.77 -2.41 -11.47
C LYS A 111 14.99 -2.57 -10.17
N LEU A 112 14.52 -1.46 -9.61
CA LEU A 112 13.59 -1.48 -8.49
C LEU A 112 12.17 -1.62 -9.05
N ARG A 113 11.53 -2.75 -8.77
CA ARG A 113 10.13 -3.02 -9.12
C ARG A 113 9.26 -2.74 -7.89
N PRO A 114 8.32 -1.79 -7.94
CA PRO A 114 7.38 -1.60 -6.83
C PRO A 114 6.49 -2.84 -6.70
N CYS A 115 6.25 -3.27 -5.47
CA CYS A 115 5.43 -4.42 -5.15
C CYS A 115 4.69 -4.24 -3.83
N PHE A 116 3.59 -4.98 -3.68
CA PHE A 116 2.80 -5.02 -2.46
C PHE A 116 2.87 -6.41 -1.85
N VAL A 117 3.35 -6.47 -0.61
CA VAL A 117 3.46 -7.71 0.18
C VAL A 117 2.31 -7.73 1.16
N VAL A 118 1.42 -8.72 1.06
CA VAL A 118 0.25 -8.86 1.93
C VAL A 118 0.70 -9.30 3.33
N ASP A 119 0.05 -8.78 4.37
CA ASP A 119 0.31 -9.23 5.76
C ASP A 119 -0.01 -10.73 5.93
N PRO A 120 0.78 -11.51 6.70
CA PRO A 120 0.54 -12.95 6.88
C PRO A 120 -0.85 -13.30 7.44
N VAL A 121 -1.47 -12.42 8.22
CA VAL A 121 -2.84 -12.63 8.73
C VAL A 121 -3.83 -12.53 7.58
N LEU A 122 -3.79 -11.42 6.84
CA LEU A 122 -4.66 -11.18 5.69
C LEU A 122 -4.44 -12.20 4.57
N LYS A 123 -3.18 -12.60 4.34
CA LYS A 123 -2.82 -13.62 3.34
C LYS A 123 -3.54 -14.94 3.56
N ARG A 124 -3.71 -15.39 4.82
CA ARG A 124 -4.40 -16.63 5.15
C ARG A 124 -5.90 -16.59 4.83
N LEU A 125 -6.48 -15.41 4.72
CA LEU A 125 -7.89 -15.19 4.40
C LEU A 125 -8.15 -15.13 2.89
N LEU A 126 -7.11 -15.01 2.07
CA LEU A 126 -7.23 -14.87 0.61
C LEU A 126 -7.05 -16.23 -0.09
N ASN A 127 -8.10 -16.78 -0.71
CA ASN A 127 -7.98 -18.08 -1.39
C ASN A 127 -7.15 -18.03 -2.69
N ARG A 128 -7.06 -16.85 -3.34
CA ARG A 128 -6.36 -16.67 -4.63
C ARG A 128 -4.98 -16.02 -4.53
N TYR A 129 -4.34 -16.02 -3.36
CA TYR A 129 -3.00 -15.45 -3.25
C TYR A 129 -1.96 -16.41 -3.83
N LYS A 130 -1.52 -16.17 -5.07
CA LYS A 130 -0.62 -17.10 -5.79
C LYS A 130 0.77 -17.25 -5.19
N GLY A 131 1.19 -16.44 -4.20
CA GLY A 131 2.51 -16.51 -3.54
C GLY A 131 3.73 -16.29 -4.47
N LYS A 132 3.52 -16.33 -5.79
CA LYS A 132 4.55 -16.36 -6.83
C LYS A 132 5.26 -15.02 -7.00
N GLU A 133 4.67 -13.94 -6.49
CA GLU A 133 5.27 -12.60 -6.46
C GLU A 133 5.76 -12.21 -5.04
N GLU A 134 5.82 -13.16 -4.11
CA GLU A 134 6.38 -12.88 -2.80
C GLU A 134 7.88 -12.63 -2.90
N ILE A 135 8.29 -11.51 -2.33
CA ILE A 135 9.70 -11.18 -2.22
C ILE A 135 10.32 -12.22 -1.29
N SER A 136 11.24 -13.00 -1.84
CA SER A 136 12.01 -13.93 -1.02
C SER A 136 12.90 -13.11 -0.07
N PRO A 137 12.88 -13.37 1.25
CA PRO A 137 13.77 -12.69 2.17
C PRO A 137 15.21 -12.96 1.74
N ALA A 138 15.98 -11.89 1.56
CA ALA A 138 17.34 -12.02 1.08
C ALA A 138 18.21 -12.77 2.11
N GLY A 139 18.83 -13.88 1.70
CA GLY A 139 19.66 -14.72 2.58
C GLY A 139 20.96 -14.06 3.08
N SER A 140 21.32 -12.90 2.52
CA SER A 140 22.41 -12.03 2.99
C SER A 140 21.78 -10.75 3.52
N GLN A 141 22.18 -10.23 4.68
CA GLN A 141 21.70 -8.93 5.21
C GLN A 141 22.72 -7.79 5.06
N LYS A 142 23.79 -7.99 4.27
CA LYS A 142 24.95 -7.09 4.23
C LYS A 142 25.22 -6.47 2.87
N SER A 143 24.33 -6.65 1.88
CA SER A 143 24.53 -6.07 0.55
C SER A 143 24.16 -4.58 0.56
N ILE A 144 25.03 -3.71 0.01
CA ILE A 144 24.72 -2.29 -0.22
C ILE A 144 23.48 -2.08 -1.10
N PHE A 145 23.14 -3.07 -1.93
CA PHE A 145 21.93 -3.05 -2.76
C PHE A 145 20.65 -3.32 -1.95
N GLN A 146 20.75 -3.78 -0.70
CA GLN A 146 19.61 -3.96 0.22
C GLN A 146 19.25 -2.69 1.00
N GLN A 147 19.99 -1.60 0.82
CA GLN A 147 19.61 -0.30 1.40
C GLN A 147 18.25 0.21 0.88
N GLY A 148 17.72 -0.36 -0.20
CA GLY A 148 16.36 -0.14 -0.70
C GLY A 148 15.23 -0.80 0.12
N PHE A 149 15.57 -1.66 1.09
CA PHE A 149 14.61 -2.27 2.03
C PHE A 149 14.47 -1.47 3.33
N LYS A 150 14.69 -0.14 3.31
CA LYS A 150 14.37 0.71 4.47
C LYS A 150 12.86 0.77 4.66
N MET A 151 12.33 -0.30 5.24
CA MET A 151 10.93 -0.45 5.60
C MET A 151 10.68 0.36 6.86
N ILE A 152 9.82 1.35 6.73
CA ILE A 152 9.30 2.12 7.85
C ILE A 152 7.86 1.69 8.12
N TYR A 153 7.42 1.80 9.36
CA TYR A 153 6.01 1.61 9.68
C TYR A 153 5.22 2.86 9.30
N ALA A 154 3.96 2.67 8.87
CA ALA A 154 3.05 3.76 8.63
C ALA A 154 2.82 4.54 9.94
N ASN A 155 3.41 5.72 10.04
CA ASN A 155 3.30 6.57 11.21
C ASN A 155 2.00 7.39 11.13
N PRO A 156 1.10 7.32 12.14
CA PRO A 156 -0.14 8.10 12.12
C PRO A 156 0.07 9.61 12.36
N VAL A 157 1.21 10.05 12.90
CA VAL A 157 1.44 11.46 13.25
C VAL A 157 1.47 12.38 12.01
N PRO A 158 2.22 12.09 10.94
CA PRO A 158 2.17 12.90 9.72
C PRO A 158 0.80 12.88 9.05
N VAL A 159 0.08 11.76 9.12
CA VAL A 159 -1.28 11.63 8.58
C VAL A 159 -2.23 12.54 9.37
N ALA A 160 -2.16 12.52 10.70
CA ALA A 160 -2.93 13.38 11.60
C ALA A 160 -2.67 14.87 11.38
N SER A 161 -1.41 15.25 11.17
CA SER A 161 -1.05 16.63 10.83
C SER A 161 -1.63 17.05 9.47
N ALA A 162 -1.57 16.17 8.47
CA ALA A 162 -2.08 16.45 7.13
C ALA A 162 -3.61 16.58 7.13
N CYS A 163 -4.30 15.75 7.91
CA CYS A 163 -5.74 15.85 8.05
C CYS A 163 -6.19 16.83 9.13
N GLN A 164 -5.31 17.48 9.91
CA GLN A 164 -5.69 18.38 11.02
C GLN A 164 -6.63 17.72 12.05
N MET A 165 -6.32 16.48 12.44
CA MET A 165 -7.09 15.71 13.43
C MET A 165 -6.19 15.18 14.54
N GLY A 166 -6.80 14.76 15.65
CA GLY A 166 -6.08 14.08 16.72
C GLY A 166 -5.47 12.75 16.26
N VAL A 167 -4.23 12.47 16.69
CA VAL A 167 -3.51 11.24 16.34
C VAL A 167 -4.30 9.98 16.74
N ASP A 168 -4.97 10.02 17.89
CA ASP A 168 -5.79 8.91 18.39
C ASP A 168 -6.95 8.59 17.44
N VAL A 169 -7.55 9.62 16.83
CA VAL A 169 -8.67 9.47 15.92
C VAL A 169 -8.21 8.85 14.62
N VAL A 170 -7.08 9.31 14.08
CA VAL A 170 -6.48 8.71 12.89
C VAL A 170 -6.12 7.26 13.11
N ARG A 171 -5.42 6.95 14.22
CA ARG A 171 -5.01 5.59 14.54
C ARG A 171 -6.21 4.66 14.70
N SER A 172 -7.21 5.06 15.49
CA SER A 172 -8.44 4.28 15.68
C SER A 172 -9.19 4.07 14.37
N THR A 173 -9.28 5.10 13.52
CA THR A 173 -9.96 5.00 12.22
C THR A 173 -9.26 4.00 11.30
N LEU A 174 -7.93 4.08 11.17
CA LEU A 174 -7.17 3.17 10.32
C LEU A 174 -7.25 1.72 10.81
N ASP A 175 -7.11 1.49 12.12
CA ASP A 175 -7.24 0.15 12.71
C ASP A 175 -8.62 -0.47 12.43
N ILE A 176 -9.67 0.35 12.44
CA ILE A 176 -11.05 -0.08 12.18
C ILE A 176 -11.29 -0.34 10.69
N ILE A 177 -10.73 0.48 9.81
CA ILE A 177 -10.78 0.21 8.36
C ILE A 177 -10.10 -1.14 8.05
N TYR A 178 -8.94 -1.42 8.62
CA TYR A 178 -8.28 -2.72 8.40
C TYR A 178 -9.07 -3.89 8.95
N LYS A 179 -9.67 -3.74 10.15
CA LYS A 179 -10.56 -4.75 10.71
C LYS A 179 -11.78 -5.00 9.82
N ALA A 180 -12.41 -3.94 9.32
CA ALA A 180 -13.56 -4.08 8.42
C ALA A 180 -13.18 -4.76 7.10
N ILE A 181 -11.98 -4.50 6.57
CA ILE A 181 -11.45 -5.22 5.40
C ILE A 181 -11.31 -6.72 5.70
N GLU A 182 -10.73 -7.08 6.84
CA GLU A 182 -10.62 -8.49 7.27
C GLU A 182 -12.00 -9.15 7.41
N ASP A 183 -12.96 -8.48 8.08
CA ASP A 183 -14.31 -8.98 8.30
C ASP A 183 -15.09 -9.15 6.99
N LEU A 184 -15.00 -8.18 6.07
CA LEU A 184 -15.69 -8.23 4.77
C LEU A 184 -15.18 -9.34 3.86
N ILE A 185 -13.87 -9.65 3.93
CA ILE A 185 -13.26 -10.76 3.20
C ILE A 185 -13.63 -12.11 3.83
N ASN A 186 -13.62 -12.20 5.16
CA ASN A 186 -13.76 -13.47 5.88
C ASN A 186 -15.23 -13.89 6.13
N ILE A 187 -16.12 -12.92 6.41
CA ILE A 187 -17.50 -13.19 6.83
C ILE A 187 -18.47 -13.01 5.66
N HIS A 188 -18.19 -12.05 4.78
CA HIS A 188 -19.13 -11.62 3.73
C HIS A 188 -18.70 -11.99 2.31
N ASP A 189 -17.58 -12.69 2.16
CA ASP A 189 -17.07 -13.20 0.89
C ASP A 189 -17.00 -12.10 -0.20
N LYS A 190 -16.60 -10.89 0.21
CA LYS A 190 -16.55 -9.72 -0.69
C LYS A 190 -15.18 -9.54 -1.32
N ASP A 191 -15.16 -9.37 -2.64
CA ASP A 191 -14.00 -8.87 -3.36
C ASP A 191 -13.81 -7.38 -3.06
N ILE A 192 -12.59 -6.98 -2.69
CA ILE A 192 -12.24 -5.60 -2.34
C ILE A 192 -11.25 -5.05 -3.37
N GLN A 193 -11.51 -3.82 -3.82
CA GLN A 193 -10.57 -3.08 -4.66
C GLN A 193 -10.29 -1.71 -4.05
N LEU A 194 -9.05 -1.51 -3.61
CA LEU A 194 -8.58 -0.25 -3.03
C LEU A 194 -7.71 0.50 -4.02
N GLN A 195 -8.11 1.73 -4.31
CA GLN A 195 -7.39 2.64 -5.19
C GLN A 195 -6.52 3.59 -4.35
N PHE A 196 -5.20 3.49 -4.51
CA PHE A 196 -4.21 4.35 -3.84
C PHE A 196 -3.65 5.42 -4.79
N GLY A 197 -4.13 5.51 -6.04
CA GLY A 197 -3.63 6.45 -7.05
C GLY A 197 -2.29 6.05 -7.66
N PHE A 198 -1.32 5.59 -6.85
CA PHE A 198 -0.05 5.00 -7.31
C PHE A 198 -0.11 3.48 -7.47
N ALA A 199 -1.12 2.83 -6.88
CA ALA A 199 -1.35 1.39 -6.99
C ALA A 199 -2.85 1.07 -6.86
N ALA A 200 -3.27 -0.03 -7.50
CA ALA A 200 -4.58 -0.62 -7.30
C ALA A 200 -4.39 -1.98 -6.61
N VAL A 201 -4.86 -2.09 -5.37
CA VAL A 201 -4.78 -3.35 -4.61
C VAL A 201 -6.13 -4.06 -4.74
N SER A 202 -6.16 -5.17 -5.46
CA SER A 202 -7.33 -6.03 -5.57
C SER A 202 -7.14 -7.27 -4.70
N MET A 203 -8.02 -7.43 -3.74
CA MET A 203 -8.13 -8.62 -2.89
C MET A 203 -9.36 -9.39 -3.38
N ARG A 204 -9.13 -10.58 -3.90
CA ARG A 204 -10.20 -11.45 -4.41
C ARG A 204 -10.26 -12.72 -3.60
N GLN A 205 -11.48 -13.12 -3.30
CA GLN A 205 -11.75 -14.40 -2.65
C GLN A 205 -11.71 -15.58 -3.65
#